data_AF-U2ZZ74-F1
#
_entry.id   AF-U2ZZ74-F1
#
_cell.length_a   1.000
_cell.length_b   1.000
_cell.length_c   1.000
_cell.angle_alpha   90.00
_cell.angle_beta   90.00
_cell.angle_gamma   90.00
#
_symmetry.space_group_name_H-M   'P 1'
#
loop_
_entity.id
_entity.type
_entity.pdbx_description
1 polymer ?
#
loop_
_entity_poly.entity_id
_entity_poly.type
_entity_poly.pdbx_seq_one_letter_code
_entity_poly.pdbx_strand_id
1 'polypeptide(L)'
;MDLAKRLEDAQGRAFVFQVEAFWRECLDRDSCALELDLIQTMLTPERYQLIAHYQRLNQEWQQSLGSTSLSDFATLQARVEEVKRLAQQTWGEAANIVFADEFAVYDFSLETQQLATESPDQFVQSYRHLLNQWHKSEAAIGLVSSAAKYERGLSLIPHSYSQTQREQVSSQLAAMYLSDAEANDIQARAQQVAEQTTQTQSYQQQLERLKRTLEQQRQSRFANLTDSEWQQYYDDQISEFRISFFSG
;
A
#
# COMPACT_ATOMS: atom_id res chain seq x y z
N MET A 1 36.10 4.49 -9.94
CA MET A 1 35.53 3.83 -11.14
C MET A 1 34.09 3.37 -10.95
N ASP A 2 33.70 2.84 -9.78
CA ASP A 2 32.35 2.28 -9.58
C ASP A 2 31.24 3.35 -9.40
N LEU A 3 31.54 4.47 -8.74
CA LEU A 3 30.54 5.54 -8.48
C LEU A 3 30.04 6.24 -9.76
N ALA A 4 30.94 6.68 -10.65
CA ALA A 4 30.55 7.36 -11.88
C ALA A 4 29.65 6.48 -12.76
N LYS A 5 29.97 5.19 -12.88
CA LYS A 5 29.13 4.24 -13.61
C LYS A 5 27.74 4.09 -12.97
N ARG A 6 27.66 3.98 -11.64
CA ARG A 6 26.36 3.95 -10.95
C ARG A 6 25.55 5.22 -11.18
N LEU A 7 26.19 6.39 -11.15
CA LEU A 7 25.53 7.66 -11.42
C LEU A 7 25.06 7.77 -12.88
N GLU A 8 25.82 7.23 -13.83
CA GLU A 8 25.47 7.19 -15.26
C GLU A 8 24.32 6.24 -15.58
N ASP A 9 24.28 5.06 -14.95
CA ASP A 9 23.30 4.02 -15.28
C ASP A 9 22.01 4.12 -14.44
N ALA A 10 22.05 4.78 -13.28
CA ALA A 10 20.91 4.82 -12.37
C ALA A 10 19.81 5.80 -12.80
N GLN A 11 18.59 5.48 -12.35
CA GLN A 11 17.38 6.29 -12.49
C GLN A 11 16.50 6.12 -11.23
N GLY A 12 15.50 6.97 -11.08
CA GLY A 12 14.54 6.95 -9.98
C GLY A 12 15.22 7.04 -8.61
N ARG A 13 14.72 6.23 -7.68
CA ARG A 13 15.21 6.17 -6.30
C ARG A 13 16.69 5.77 -6.23
N ALA A 14 17.14 4.89 -7.12
CA ALA A 14 18.54 4.48 -7.16
C ALA A 14 19.45 5.67 -7.53
N PHE A 15 19.05 6.50 -8.50
CA PHE A 15 19.79 7.70 -8.87
C PHE A 15 19.80 8.71 -7.72
N VAL A 16 18.62 9.02 -7.16
CA VAL A 16 18.46 9.95 -6.04
C VAL A 16 19.35 9.53 -4.86
N PHE A 17 19.35 8.25 -4.50
CA PHE A 17 20.20 7.74 -3.43
C PHE A 17 21.69 7.96 -3.71
N GLN A 18 22.17 7.69 -4.93
CA GLN A 18 23.59 7.85 -5.27
C GLN A 18 24.01 9.32 -5.29
N VAL A 19 23.19 10.22 -5.84
CA VAL A 19 23.52 11.64 -5.92
C VAL A 19 23.46 12.32 -4.54
N GLU A 20 22.50 11.95 -3.68
CA GLU A 20 22.46 12.44 -2.31
C GLU A 20 23.63 11.94 -1.48
N ALA A 21 24.05 10.67 -1.66
CA ALA A 21 25.24 10.13 -1.01
C ALA A 21 26.50 10.87 -1.45
N PHE A 22 26.68 11.09 -2.77
CA PHE A 22 27.79 11.88 -3.32
C PHE A 22 27.88 13.26 -2.67
N TRP A 23 26.77 14.02 -2.67
CA TRP A 23 26.76 15.37 -2.12
C TRP A 23 27.01 15.40 -0.62
N ARG A 24 26.46 14.44 0.13
CA ARG A 24 26.70 14.33 1.58
C ARG A 24 28.17 14.07 1.87
N GLU A 25 28.79 13.11 1.19
CA GLU A 25 30.19 12.75 1.40
C GLU A 25 31.15 13.89 1.06
N CYS A 26 30.91 14.59 -0.05
CA CYS A 26 31.80 15.67 -0.46
C CYS A 26 31.65 16.92 0.43
N LEU A 27 30.44 17.20 0.94
CA LEU A 27 30.20 18.30 1.87
C LEU A 27 30.88 18.04 3.21
N ASP A 28 30.79 16.81 3.73
CA ASP A 28 31.45 16.41 4.98
C ASP A 28 32.98 16.54 4.91
N ARG A 29 33.56 16.48 3.70
CA ARG A 29 35.01 16.53 3.45
C ARG A 29 35.51 17.85 2.89
N ASP A 30 34.62 18.81 2.64
CA ASP A 30 34.92 20.07 1.94
C ASP A 30 35.63 19.84 0.58
N SER A 31 35.22 18.80 -0.15
CA SER A 31 35.89 18.30 -1.37
C SER A 31 35.03 18.37 -2.64
N CYS A 32 33.83 18.95 -2.59
CA CYS A 32 32.86 18.86 -3.70
C CYS A 32 33.40 19.36 -5.05
N ALA A 33 34.18 20.44 -5.08
CA ALA A 33 34.76 20.94 -6.34
C ALA A 33 35.72 19.93 -6.98
N LEU A 34 36.55 19.27 -6.17
CA LEU A 34 37.48 18.23 -6.63
C LEU A 34 36.72 16.99 -7.10
N GLU A 35 35.73 16.56 -6.32
CA GLU A 35 34.95 15.35 -6.66
C GLU A 35 34.09 15.53 -7.91
N LEU A 36 33.55 16.74 -8.15
CA LEU A 36 32.87 17.07 -9.39
C LEU A 36 33.80 17.01 -10.61
N ASP A 37 35.01 17.59 -10.51
CA ASP A 37 36.01 17.56 -11.59
C ASP A 37 36.40 16.11 -11.95
N LEU A 38 36.57 15.26 -10.94
CA LEU A 38 36.89 13.84 -11.12
C LEU A 38 35.82 13.08 -11.90
N ILE A 39 34.52 13.35 -11.67
CA ILE A 39 33.43 12.65 -12.36
C ILE A 39 33.08 13.27 -13.71
N GLN A 40 33.44 14.52 -13.97
CA GLN A 40 33.06 15.23 -15.21
C GLN A 40 33.50 14.50 -16.49
N THR A 41 34.71 13.95 -16.51
CA THR A 41 35.24 13.23 -17.68
C THR A 41 34.69 11.82 -17.83
N MET A 42 33.98 11.32 -16.82
CA MET A 42 33.48 9.94 -16.74
C MET A 42 31.98 9.83 -17.03
N LEU A 43 31.28 10.96 -17.15
CA LEU A 43 29.84 11.05 -17.31
C LEU A 43 29.48 11.71 -18.64
N THR A 44 28.26 11.47 -19.11
CA THR A 44 27.69 12.29 -20.18
C THR A 44 27.50 13.74 -19.71
N PRO A 45 27.57 14.75 -20.61
CA PRO A 45 27.36 16.14 -20.23
C PRO A 45 26.03 16.36 -19.50
N GLU A 46 24.96 15.73 -19.98
CA GLU A 46 23.62 15.84 -19.40
C GLU A 46 23.59 15.27 -17.98
N ARG A 47 24.20 14.10 -17.77
CA ARG A 47 24.28 13.46 -16.46
C ARG A 47 25.12 14.27 -15.48
N TYR A 48 26.27 14.77 -15.93
CA TYR A 48 27.12 15.66 -15.12
C TYR A 48 26.35 16.92 -14.70
N GLN A 49 25.67 17.58 -15.64
CA GLN A 49 24.90 18.79 -15.37
C GLN A 49 23.77 18.55 -14.35
N LEU A 50 23.08 17.41 -14.45
CA LEU A 50 22.06 17.01 -13.49
C LEU A 50 22.63 16.89 -12.07
N ILE A 51 23.76 16.20 -11.92
CA ILE A 51 24.39 16.00 -10.60
C ILE A 51 24.89 17.33 -10.05
N ALA A 52 25.60 18.12 -10.86
CA ALA A 52 26.17 19.40 -10.48
C ALA A 52 25.10 20.40 -10.01
N HIS A 53 23.90 20.36 -10.59
CA HIS A 53 22.79 21.25 -10.24
C HIS A 53 21.76 20.62 -9.29
N TYR A 54 21.95 19.37 -8.89
CA TYR A 54 20.95 18.56 -8.18
C TYR A 54 20.40 19.25 -6.93
N GLN A 55 21.25 19.79 -6.06
CA GLN A 55 20.80 20.39 -4.80
C GLN A 55 19.88 21.59 -5.03
N ARG A 56 20.25 22.48 -5.98
CA ARG A 56 19.44 23.64 -6.35
C ARG A 56 18.10 23.20 -6.95
N LEU A 57 18.14 22.29 -7.92
CA LEU A 57 16.94 21.76 -8.58
C LEU A 57 16.01 21.06 -7.58
N ASN A 58 16.56 20.31 -6.62
CA ASN A 58 15.75 19.66 -5.60
C ASN A 58 15.09 20.69 -4.66
N GLN A 59 15.78 21.76 -4.27
CA GLN A 59 15.18 22.84 -3.49
C GLN A 59 14.04 23.53 -4.25
N GLU A 60 14.26 23.86 -5.53
CA GLU A 60 13.24 24.46 -6.40
C GLU A 60 12.02 23.53 -6.58
N TRP A 61 12.26 22.23 -6.70
CA TRP A 61 11.22 21.22 -6.78
C TRP A 61 10.38 21.16 -5.51
N GLN A 62 11.01 21.05 -4.34
CA GLN A 62 10.30 21.00 -3.05
C GLN A 62 9.46 22.26 -2.82
N GLN A 63 9.99 23.44 -3.19
CA GLN A 63 9.24 24.70 -3.11
C GLN A 63 8.04 24.71 -4.06
N SER A 64 8.26 24.33 -5.33
CA SER A 64 7.21 24.29 -6.34
C SER A 64 6.08 23.35 -5.91
N LEU A 65 6.42 22.10 -5.60
CA LEU A 65 5.44 21.10 -5.16
C LEU A 65 4.74 21.50 -3.86
N GLY A 66 5.48 22.02 -2.87
CA GLY A 66 4.93 22.46 -1.59
C GLY A 66 3.98 23.65 -1.69
N SER A 67 4.12 24.47 -2.74
CA SER A 67 3.23 25.61 -3.02
C SER A 67 2.00 25.23 -3.86
N THR A 68 1.99 24.04 -4.48
CA THR A 68 0.91 23.57 -5.34
C THR A 68 -0.18 22.83 -4.54
N SER A 69 -1.41 23.32 -4.62
CA SER A 69 -2.59 22.63 -4.07
C SER A 69 -3.06 21.52 -5.03
N LEU A 70 -2.55 20.30 -4.87
CA LEU A 70 -3.00 19.15 -5.68
C LEU A 70 -4.47 18.78 -5.41
N SER A 71 -5.06 19.24 -4.31
CA SER A 71 -6.50 19.06 -4.03
C SER A 71 -7.41 19.83 -4.97
N ASP A 72 -6.90 20.87 -5.65
CA ASP A 72 -7.69 21.69 -6.56
C ASP A 72 -8.08 20.93 -7.84
N PHE A 73 -7.40 19.81 -8.12
CA PHE A 73 -7.66 18.95 -9.26
C PHE A 73 -8.65 17.83 -8.88
N ALA A 74 -9.70 17.70 -9.69
CA ALA A 74 -10.81 16.79 -9.45
C ALA A 74 -10.48 15.31 -9.70
N THR A 75 -9.54 15.01 -10.58
CA THR A 75 -9.21 13.63 -10.99
C THR A 75 -7.75 13.28 -10.69
N LEU A 76 -7.47 11.98 -10.52
CA LEU A 76 -6.10 11.49 -10.38
C LEU A 76 -5.26 11.85 -11.61
N GLN A 77 -5.82 11.70 -12.81
CA GLN A 77 -5.21 12.08 -14.08
C GLN A 77 -4.66 13.51 -14.03
N ALA A 78 -5.51 14.48 -13.67
CA ALA A 78 -5.13 15.89 -13.65
C ALA A 78 -4.07 16.20 -12.59
N ARG A 79 -4.11 15.52 -11.43
CA ARG A 79 -3.07 15.64 -10.39
C ARG A 79 -1.72 15.10 -10.88
N VAL A 80 -1.72 13.94 -11.52
CA VAL A 80 -0.50 13.33 -12.07
C VAL A 80 0.09 14.20 -13.18
N GLU A 81 -0.74 14.72 -14.07
CA GLU A 81 -0.33 15.64 -15.13
C GLU A 81 0.32 16.91 -14.56
N GLU A 82 -0.27 17.49 -13.50
CA GLU A 82 0.30 18.66 -12.84
C GLU A 82 1.66 18.37 -12.19
N VAL A 83 1.78 17.25 -11.46
CA VAL A 83 3.05 16.84 -10.84
C VAL A 83 4.13 16.64 -11.90
N LYS A 84 3.81 15.95 -13.01
CA LYS A 84 4.74 15.74 -14.13
C LYS A 84 5.12 17.06 -14.81
N ARG A 85 4.16 17.98 -14.96
CA ARG A 85 4.39 19.32 -15.52
C ARG A 85 5.36 20.12 -14.66
N LEU A 86 5.15 20.15 -13.34
CA LEU A 86 6.05 20.83 -12.40
C LEU A 86 7.46 20.22 -12.40
N ALA A 87 7.54 18.89 -12.48
CA ALA A 87 8.83 18.20 -12.55
C ALA A 87 9.57 18.56 -13.84
N GLN A 88 8.88 18.59 -14.99
CA GLN A 88 9.44 19.06 -16.26
C GLN A 88 9.86 20.54 -16.22
N GLN A 89 9.11 21.41 -15.55
CA GLN A 89 9.50 22.82 -15.41
C GLN A 89 10.77 23.01 -14.58
N THR A 90 10.96 22.18 -13.55
CA THR A 90 12.12 22.29 -12.66
C THR A 90 13.34 21.57 -13.26
N TRP A 91 13.16 20.32 -13.66
CA TRP A 91 14.25 19.41 -14.03
C TRP A 91 14.45 19.26 -15.55
N GLY A 92 13.54 19.79 -16.37
CA GLY A 92 13.53 19.54 -17.81
C GLY A 92 13.42 18.05 -18.14
N GLU A 93 14.16 17.60 -19.15
CA GLU A 93 14.22 16.18 -19.54
C GLU A 93 14.73 15.27 -18.43
N ALA A 94 15.55 15.79 -17.52
CA ALA A 94 16.07 15.03 -16.39
C ALA A 94 14.98 14.61 -15.39
N ALA A 95 13.78 15.18 -15.46
CA ALA A 95 12.63 14.72 -14.68
C ALA A 95 12.39 13.21 -14.86
N ASN A 96 12.55 12.69 -16.08
CA ASN A 96 12.36 11.27 -16.39
C ASN A 96 13.44 10.37 -15.77
N ILE A 97 14.62 10.93 -15.49
CA ILE A 97 15.70 10.23 -14.79
C ILE A 97 15.42 10.26 -13.29
N VAL A 98 15.13 11.43 -12.73
CA VAL A 98 15.01 11.63 -11.28
C VAL A 98 13.77 10.92 -10.73
N PHE A 99 12.64 11.01 -11.44
CA PHE A 99 11.35 10.49 -11.00
C PHE A 99 10.91 9.24 -11.76
N ALA A 100 11.86 8.48 -12.32
CA ALA A 100 11.55 7.30 -13.14
C ALA A 100 10.61 6.32 -12.42
N ASP A 101 10.89 6.03 -11.14
CA ASP A 101 10.10 5.10 -10.35
C ASP A 101 8.73 5.70 -9.97
N GLU A 102 8.70 6.98 -9.57
CA GLU A 102 7.48 7.69 -9.19
C GLU A 102 6.52 7.84 -10.38
N PHE A 103 7.05 8.21 -11.55
CA PHE A 103 6.26 8.31 -12.77
C PHE A 103 5.74 6.94 -13.20
N ALA A 104 6.53 5.88 -13.08
CA ALA A 104 6.07 4.52 -13.31
C ALA A 104 4.89 4.16 -12.39
N VAL A 105 4.96 4.50 -11.10
CA VAL A 105 3.86 4.28 -10.15
C VAL A 105 2.61 5.07 -10.54
N TYR A 106 2.76 6.33 -10.95
CA TYR A 106 1.63 7.18 -11.36
C TYR A 106 0.95 6.65 -12.62
N ASP A 107 1.73 6.35 -13.65
CA ASP A 107 1.21 5.85 -14.93
C ASP A 107 0.54 4.49 -14.76
N PHE A 108 1.16 3.57 -14.01
CA PHE A 108 0.54 2.31 -13.66
C PHE A 108 -0.78 2.52 -12.91
N SER A 109 -0.81 3.44 -11.95
CA SER A 109 -2.04 3.75 -11.21
C SER A 109 -3.16 4.29 -12.10
N LEU A 110 -2.83 5.13 -13.09
CA LEU A 110 -3.81 5.63 -14.07
C LEU A 110 -4.32 4.49 -14.96
N GLU A 111 -3.44 3.65 -15.49
CA GLU A 111 -3.83 2.52 -16.33
C GLU A 111 -4.69 1.49 -15.58
N THR A 112 -4.42 1.26 -14.29
CA THR A 112 -5.27 0.37 -13.47
C THR A 112 -6.71 0.86 -13.34
N GLN A 113 -7.00 2.16 -13.54
CA GLN A 113 -8.37 2.66 -13.50
C GLN A 113 -9.25 2.06 -14.61
N GLN A 114 -8.66 1.63 -15.72
CA GLN A 114 -9.38 0.97 -16.82
C GLN A 114 -9.98 -0.37 -16.38
N LEU A 115 -9.35 -1.05 -15.41
CA LEU A 115 -9.85 -2.31 -14.84
C LEU A 115 -11.15 -2.11 -14.05
N ALA A 116 -11.45 -0.89 -13.59
CA ALA A 116 -12.67 -0.59 -12.84
C ALA A 116 -13.95 -0.79 -13.67
N THR A 117 -13.84 -0.70 -15.00
CA THR A 117 -14.96 -0.84 -15.95
C THR A 117 -15.05 -2.23 -16.59
N GLU A 118 -14.09 -3.11 -16.31
CA GLU A 118 -14.06 -4.45 -16.88
C GLU A 118 -15.16 -5.35 -16.31
N SER A 119 -15.61 -6.32 -17.11
CA SER A 119 -16.51 -7.36 -16.61
C SER A 119 -15.76 -8.38 -15.73
N PRO A 120 -16.43 -9.06 -14.78
CA PRO A 120 -15.77 -10.04 -13.92
C PRO A 120 -15.03 -11.15 -14.68
N ASP A 121 -15.56 -11.58 -15.83
CA ASP A 121 -14.97 -12.65 -16.64
C ASP A 121 -13.72 -12.18 -17.43
N GLN A 122 -13.58 -10.87 -17.67
CA GLN A 122 -12.44 -10.28 -18.39
C GLN A 122 -11.35 -9.76 -17.44
N PHE A 123 -11.73 -9.36 -16.23
CA PHE A 123 -10.88 -8.68 -15.27
C PHE A 123 -9.48 -9.31 -15.11
N VAL A 124 -9.41 -10.62 -14.85
CA VAL A 124 -8.14 -11.31 -14.59
C VAL A 124 -7.23 -11.31 -15.82
N GLN A 125 -7.81 -11.41 -17.01
CA GLN A 125 -7.05 -11.36 -18.26
C GLN A 125 -6.54 -9.96 -18.57
N SER A 126 -7.38 -8.94 -18.40
CA SER A 126 -6.98 -7.53 -18.55
C SER A 126 -5.90 -7.16 -17.54
N TYR A 127 -6.04 -7.59 -16.28
CA TYR A 127 -5.03 -7.40 -15.24
C TYR A 127 -3.70 -8.07 -15.61
N ARG A 128 -3.71 -9.32 -16.06
CA ARG A 128 -2.50 -10.01 -16.53
C ARG A 128 -1.85 -9.30 -17.72
N HIS A 129 -2.66 -8.80 -18.66
CA HIS A 129 -2.14 -8.04 -19.80
C HIS A 129 -1.43 -6.77 -19.33
N LEU A 130 -2.03 -6.03 -18.40
CA LEU A 130 -1.42 -4.86 -17.79
C LEU A 130 -0.09 -5.21 -17.11
N LEU A 131 -0.03 -6.27 -16.30
CA LEU A 131 1.23 -6.68 -15.67
C LEU A 131 2.32 -7.02 -16.70
N ASN A 132 1.97 -7.65 -17.81
CA ASN A 132 2.93 -7.95 -18.88
C ASN A 132 3.47 -6.69 -19.56
N GLN A 133 2.65 -5.65 -19.74
CA GLN A 133 3.11 -4.36 -20.26
C GLN A 133 4.16 -3.74 -19.33
N TRP A 134 3.99 -3.91 -18.02
CA TRP A 134 4.82 -3.34 -16.97
C TRP A 134 5.96 -4.24 -16.47
N HIS A 135 6.22 -5.40 -17.11
CA HIS A 135 7.19 -6.40 -16.62
C HIS A 135 8.61 -5.84 -16.38
N LYS A 136 9.04 -4.85 -17.17
CA LYS A 136 10.37 -4.22 -17.01
C LYS A 136 10.46 -3.24 -15.84
N SER A 137 9.32 -2.84 -15.29
CA SER A 137 9.18 -1.83 -14.25
C SER A 137 8.61 -2.42 -12.96
N GLU A 138 8.55 -3.75 -12.81
CA GLU A 138 7.96 -4.43 -11.65
C GLU A 138 8.54 -3.94 -10.31
N ALA A 139 9.86 -3.69 -10.26
CA ALA A 139 10.51 -3.15 -9.07
C ALA A 139 10.05 -1.72 -8.74
N ALA A 140 9.83 -0.88 -9.75
CA ALA A 140 9.36 0.49 -9.57
C ALA A 140 7.95 0.52 -8.96
N ILE A 141 7.07 -0.34 -9.46
CA ILE A 141 5.64 -0.42 -9.10
C ILE A 141 5.34 -1.42 -7.97
N GLY A 142 6.37 -2.02 -7.36
CA GLY A 142 6.24 -2.90 -6.20
C GLY A 142 5.63 -4.28 -6.50
N LEU A 143 5.75 -4.78 -7.72
CA LEU A 143 5.14 -6.04 -8.19
C LEU A 143 6.18 -7.14 -8.48
N VAL A 144 7.28 -7.17 -7.74
CA VAL A 144 8.37 -8.14 -7.97
C VAL A 144 7.95 -9.58 -7.61
N SER A 145 7.17 -9.76 -6.56
CA SER A 145 6.74 -11.09 -6.09
C SER A 145 5.35 -11.44 -6.62
N SER A 146 5.09 -12.74 -6.77
CA SER A 146 3.76 -13.22 -7.17
C SER A 146 2.70 -12.88 -6.10
N ALA A 147 3.06 -12.91 -4.82
CA ALA A 147 2.21 -12.44 -3.74
C ALA A 147 1.82 -10.96 -3.89
N ALA A 148 2.75 -10.07 -4.25
CA ALA A 148 2.44 -8.67 -4.50
C ALA A 148 1.52 -8.48 -5.71
N LYS A 149 1.72 -9.28 -6.79
CA LYS A 149 0.82 -9.30 -7.95
C LYS A 149 -0.58 -9.76 -7.57
N TYR A 150 -0.71 -10.75 -6.70
CA TYR A 150 -1.99 -11.21 -6.18
C TYR A 150 -2.69 -10.14 -5.34
N GLU A 151 -2.03 -9.59 -4.32
CA GLU A 151 -2.59 -8.57 -3.43
C GLU A 151 -3.00 -7.31 -4.18
N ARG A 152 -2.17 -6.88 -5.14
CA ARG A 152 -2.52 -5.76 -6.01
C ARG A 152 -3.76 -6.06 -6.84
N GLY A 153 -3.86 -7.27 -7.41
CA GLY A 153 -5.04 -7.71 -8.17
C GLY A 153 -6.31 -7.67 -7.32
N LEU A 154 -6.25 -8.16 -6.08
CA LEU A 154 -7.37 -8.09 -5.13
C LEU A 154 -7.81 -6.65 -4.85
N SER A 155 -6.84 -5.75 -4.62
CA SER A 155 -7.13 -4.33 -4.32
C SER A 155 -7.83 -3.59 -5.46
N LEU A 156 -7.72 -4.11 -6.69
CA LEU A 156 -8.28 -3.52 -7.90
C LEU A 156 -9.65 -4.11 -8.29
N ILE A 157 -10.16 -5.13 -7.57
CA ILE A 157 -11.46 -5.72 -7.86
C ILE A 157 -12.56 -4.65 -7.68
N PRO A 158 -13.35 -4.34 -8.74
CA PRO A 158 -14.30 -3.24 -8.72
C PRO A 158 -15.31 -3.32 -7.59
N HIS A 159 -15.65 -2.15 -7.02
CA HIS A 159 -16.55 -2.14 -5.89
C HIS A 159 -17.99 -2.57 -6.23
N SER A 160 -18.36 -2.41 -7.49
CA SER A 160 -19.66 -2.75 -8.09
C SER A 160 -19.90 -4.25 -8.23
N TYR A 161 -18.88 -5.10 -8.13
CA TYR A 161 -19.04 -6.55 -8.24
C TYR A 161 -19.81 -7.10 -7.04
N SER A 162 -20.70 -8.05 -7.31
CA SER A 162 -21.38 -8.83 -6.28
C SER A 162 -20.38 -9.70 -5.51
N GLN A 163 -20.77 -10.19 -4.33
CA GLN A 163 -19.91 -11.06 -3.52
C GLN A 163 -19.43 -12.29 -4.30
N THR A 164 -20.33 -12.97 -5.01
CA THR A 164 -19.98 -14.15 -5.83
C THR A 164 -19.01 -13.81 -6.96
N GLN A 165 -19.16 -12.65 -7.60
CA GLN A 165 -18.23 -12.22 -8.66
C GLN A 165 -16.84 -11.91 -8.10
N ARG A 166 -16.77 -11.29 -6.92
CA ARG A 166 -15.50 -11.02 -6.24
C ARG A 166 -14.80 -12.31 -5.82
N GLU A 167 -15.53 -13.29 -5.30
CA GLU A 167 -14.99 -14.61 -4.94
C GLU A 167 -14.45 -15.34 -6.18
N GLN A 168 -15.20 -15.32 -7.29
CA GLN A 168 -14.76 -15.88 -8.56
C GLN A 168 -13.43 -15.25 -9.04
N VAL A 169 -13.36 -13.92 -9.09
CA VAL A 169 -12.16 -13.20 -9.54
C VAL A 169 -10.99 -13.43 -8.58
N SER A 170 -11.23 -13.40 -7.27
CA SER A 170 -10.20 -13.64 -6.25
C SER A 170 -9.62 -15.05 -6.37
N SER A 171 -10.47 -16.06 -6.62
CA SER A 171 -10.04 -17.44 -6.82
C SER A 171 -9.19 -17.59 -8.09
N GLN A 172 -9.58 -16.92 -9.18
CA GLN A 172 -8.79 -16.94 -10.42
C GLN A 172 -7.44 -16.24 -10.26
N LEU A 173 -7.39 -15.11 -9.53
CA LEU A 173 -6.13 -14.44 -9.20
C LEU A 173 -5.24 -15.33 -8.33
N ALA A 174 -5.79 -16.02 -7.33
CA ALA A 174 -5.06 -16.94 -6.47
C ALA A 174 -4.44 -18.08 -7.29
N ALA A 175 -5.22 -18.71 -8.15
CA ALA A 175 -4.75 -19.79 -9.03
C ALA A 175 -3.66 -19.34 -10.02
N MET A 176 -3.60 -18.04 -10.34
CA MET A 176 -2.62 -17.49 -11.28
C MET A 176 -1.30 -17.08 -10.61
N TYR A 177 -1.36 -16.57 -9.37
CA TYR A 177 -0.23 -15.88 -8.75
C TYR A 177 0.25 -16.50 -7.44
N LEU A 178 -0.50 -17.43 -6.84
CA LEU A 178 -0.09 -18.07 -5.60
C LEU A 178 0.34 -19.51 -5.86
N SER A 179 1.29 -19.99 -5.07
CA SER A 179 1.56 -21.42 -4.95
C SER A 179 0.41 -22.12 -4.22
N ASP A 180 0.31 -23.45 -4.37
CA ASP A 180 -0.68 -24.26 -3.65
C ASP A 180 -0.58 -24.05 -2.13
N ALA A 181 0.63 -23.90 -1.60
CA ALA A 181 0.85 -23.66 -0.17
C ALA A 181 0.27 -22.30 0.29
N GLU A 182 0.51 -21.24 -0.48
CA GLU A 182 0.00 -19.88 -0.19
C GLU A 182 -1.53 -19.81 -0.36
N ALA A 183 -2.06 -20.44 -1.41
CA ALA A 183 -3.50 -20.51 -1.64
C ALA A 183 -4.21 -21.24 -0.47
N ASN A 184 -3.62 -22.34 0.01
CA ASN A 184 -4.13 -23.08 1.16
C ASN A 184 -4.07 -22.26 2.46
N ASP A 185 -3.00 -21.48 2.71
CA ASP A 185 -2.91 -20.61 3.90
C ASP A 185 -4.00 -19.52 3.87
N ILE A 186 -4.24 -18.88 2.72
CA ILE A 186 -5.28 -17.87 2.57
C ILE A 186 -6.67 -18.49 2.80
N GLN A 187 -6.94 -19.66 2.25
CA GLN A 187 -8.22 -20.34 2.44
C GLN A 187 -8.41 -20.77 3.91
N ALA A 188 -7.38 -21.25 4.58
CA ALA A 188 -7.42 -21.58 6.00
C ALA A 188 -7.70 -20.34 6.87
N ARG A 189 -7.07 -19.20 6.58
CA ARG A 189 -7.35 -17.93 7.26
C ARG A 189 -8.78 -17.45 7.03
N ALA A 190 -9.30 -17.57 5.80
CA ALA A 190 -10.68 -17.20 5.51
C ALA A 190 -11.69 -18.04 6.30
N GLN A 191 -11.44 -19.36 6.42
CA GLN A 191 -12.23 -20.25 7.27
C GLN A 191 -12.14 -19.84 8.75
N GLN A 192 -10.94 -19.57 9.25
CA GLN A 192 -10.72 -19.12 10.63
C GLN A 192 -11.49 -17.83 10.94
N VAL A 193 -11.49 -16.84 10.03
CA VAL A 193 -12.25 -15.59 10.21
C VAL A 193 -13.76 -15.84 10.21
N ALA A 194 -14.25 -16.72 9.36
CA ALA A 194 -15.67 -17.10 9.33
C ALA A 194 -16.10 -17.79 10.64
N GLU A 195 -15.26 -18.69 11.16
CA GLU A 195 -15.45 -19.34 12.46
C GLU A 195 -15.45 -18.33 13.61
N GLN A 196 -14.45 -17.42 13.66
CA GLN A 196 -14.38 -16.34 14.66
C GLN A 196 -15.59 -15.42 14.62
N THR A 197 -16.08 -15.10 13.42
CA THR A 197 -17.29 -14.29 13.24
C THR A 197 -18.52 -14.99 13.82
N THR A 198 -18.66 -16.28 13.52
CA THR A 198 -19.75 -17.12 14.05
C THR A 198 -19.67 -17.25 15.58
N GLN A 199 -18.46 -17.47 16.13
CA GLN A 199 -18.22 -17.54 17.56
C GLN A 199 -18.58 -16.21 18.24
N THR A 200 -18.21 -15.07 17.64
CA THR A 200 -18.54 -13.73 18.16
C THR A 200 -20.05 -13.48 18.15
N GLN A 201 -20.76 -13.85 17.08
CA GLN A 201 -22.22 -13.72 17.02
C GLN A 201 -22.91 -14.61 18.06
N SER A 202 -22.45 -15.87 18.20
CA SER A 202 -22.96 -16.81 19.21
C SER A 202 -22.73 -16.28 20.63
N TYR A 203 -21.54 -15.76 20.91
CA TYR A 203 -21.19 -15.13 22.18
C TYR A 203 -22.17 -14.00 22.52
N GLN A 204 -22.38 -13.06 21.59
CA GLN A 204 -23.28 -11.93 21.80
C GLN A 204 -24.72 -12.39 22.06
N GLN A 205 -25.23 -13.35 21.28
CA GLN A 205 -26.59 -13.87 21.46
C GLN A 205 -26.78 -14.56 22.83
N GLN A 206 -25.80 -15.36 23.25
CA GLN A 206 -25.85 -16.07 24.53
C GLN A 206 -25.69 -15.13 25.72
N LEU A 207 -24.78 -14.15 25.62
CA LEU A 207 -24.62 -13.10 26.62
C LEU A 207 -25.92 -12.33 26.83
N GLU A 208 -26.59 -11.92 25.75
CA GLU A 208 -27.87 -11.21 25.85
C GLU A 208 -28.99 -12.07 26.44
N ARG A 209 -28.98 -13.39 26.22
CA ARG A 209 -29.90 -14.31 26.91
C ARG A 209 -29.61 -14.35 28.40
N LEU A 210 -28.35 -14.48 28.80
CA LEU A 210 -27.94 -14.49 30.20
C LEU A 210 -28.36 -13.20 30.91
N LYS A 211 -28.07 -12.04 30.31
CA LYS A 211 -28.46 -10.74 30.87
C LYS A 211 -29.97 -10.65 31.11
N ARG A 212 -30.79 -11.09 30.16
CA ARG A 212 -32.25 -11.13 30.33
C ARG A 212 -32.68 -12.06 31.47
N THR A 213 -32.04 -13.22 31.61
CA THR A 213 -32.31 -14.13 32.73
C THR A 213 -31.93 -13.53 34.07
N LEU A 214 -30.76 -12.86 34.16
CA LEU A 214 -30.33 -12.17 35.37
C LEU A 214 -31.32 -11.07 35.75
N GLU A 215 -31.78 -10.27 34.80
CA GLU A 215 -32.79 -9.23 35.04
C GLU A 215 -34.11 -9.80 35.60
N GLN A 216 -34.58 -10.93 35.07
CA GLN A 216 -35.75 -11.62 35.59
C GLN A 216 -35.52 -12.16 37.02
N GLN A 217 -34.31 -12.66 37.31
CA GLN A 217 -33.96 -13.13 38.65
C GLN A 217 -33.85 -11.98 39.65
N ARG A 218 -33.38 -10.79 39.23
CA ARG A 218 -33.35 -9.58 40.05
C ARG A 218 -34.74 -9.22 40.55
N GLN A 219 -35.73 -9.28 39.68
CA GLN A 219 -37.11 -8.90 40.00
C GLN A 219 -37.87 -9.97 40.81
N SER A 220 -37.30 -11.18 40.95
CA SER A 220 -37.95 -12.30 41.63
C SER A 220 -37.09 -12.85 42.76
N ARG A 221 -36.23 -13.84 42.45
CA ARG A 221 -35.40 -14.59 43.41
C ARG A 221 -34.46 -13.71 44.24
N PHE A 222 -33.98 -12.61 43.66
CA PHE A 222 -33.01 -11.71 44.27
C PHE A 222 -33.59 -10.30 44.53
N ALA A 223 -34.92 -10.16 44.61
CA ALA A 223 -35.58 -8.88 44.88
C ALA A 223 -35.17 -8.24 46.22
N ASN A 224 -34.72 -9.08 47.17
CA ASN A 224 -34.35 -8.65 48.52
C ASN A 224 -32.87 -8.24 48.64
N LEU A 225 -32.04 -8.47 47.62
CA LEU A 225 -30.64 -8.04 47.65
C LEU A 225 -30.54 -6.53 47.52
N THR A 226 -29.56 -5.93 48.20
CA THR A 226 -29.18 -4.54 47.93
C THR A 226 -28.61 -4.40 46.51
N ASP A 227 -28.57 -3.19 45.97
CA ASP A 227 -28.02 -2.95 44.64
C ASP A 227 -26.55 -3.35 44.53
N SER A 228 -25.77 -3.18 45.62
CA SER A 228 -24.36 -3.60 45.66
C SER A 228 -24.20 -5.11 45.61
N GLU A 229 -25.02 -5.86 46.34
CA GLU A 229 -24.97 -7.33 46.34
C GLU A 229 -25.44 -7.90 45.01
N TRP A 230 -26.44 -7.27 44.38
CA TRP A 230 -26.89 -7.63 43.05
C TRP A 230 -25.82 -7.38 41.99
N GLN A 231 -25.18 -6.21 42.02
CA GLN A 231 -24.15 -5.85 41.05
C GLN A 231 -22.98 -6.83 41.12
N GLN A 232 -22.53 -7.19 42.32
CA GLN A 232 -21.46 -8.18 42.50
C GLN A 232 -21.86 -9.54 41.90
N TYR A 233 -23.05 -10.04 42.22
CA TYR A 233 -23.53 -11.31 41.67
C TYR A 233 -23.66 -11.27 40.15
N TYR A 234 -24.18 -10.16 39.59
CA TYR A 234 -24.30 -9.97 38.15
C TYR A 234 -22.94 -10.05 37.46
N ASP A 235 -21.95 -9.30 37.97
CA ASP A 235 -20.61 -9.26 37.40
C ASP A 235 -19.91 -10.62 37.48
N ASP A 236 -20.09 -11.35 38.59
CA ASP A 236 -19.59 -12.72 38.76
C ASP A 236 -20.18 -13.66 37.70
N GLN A 237 -21.49 -13.61 37.47
CA GLN A 237 -22.16 -14.44 36.46
C GLN A 237 -21.72 -14.11 35.02
N ILE A 238 -21.51 -12.83 34.71
CA ILE A 238 -20.98 -12.42 33.39
C ILE A 238 -19.53 -12.88 33.22
N SER A 239 -18.73 -12.83 34.29
CA SER A 239 -17.34 -13.27 34.30
C SER A 239 -17.23 -14.78 34.10
N GLU A 240 -17.99 -15.58 34.86
CA GLU A 240 -18.05 -17.04 34.71
C GLU A 240 -18.48 -17.44 33.30
N PHE A 241 -19.50 -16.78 32.75
CA PHE A 241 -19.95 -17.01 31.38
C PHE A 241 -18.84 -16.74 30.36
N ARG A 242 -18.11 -15.61 30.48
CA ARG A 242 -17.00 -15.28 29.57
C ARG A 242 -15.91 -16.34 29.60
N ILE A 243 -15.48 -16.75 30.80
CA ILE A 243 -14.44 -17.76 30.95
C ILE A 243 -14.91 -19.09 30.33
N SER A 244 -16.12 -19.53 30.67
CA SER A 244 -16.67 -20.78 30.15
C SER A 244 -16.83 -20.76 28.63
N PHE A 245 -17.21 -19.63 28.04
CA PHE A 245 -17.45 -19.53 26.61
C PHE A 245 -16.17 -19.61 25.77
N PHE A 246 -15.06 -19.03 26.25
CA PHE A 246 -13.79 -18.97 25.51
C PHE A 246 -12.76 -20.03 25.92
N SER A 247 -13.03 -20.82 26.96
CA SER A 247 -12.13 -21.89 27.42
C SER A 247 -12.48 -23.29 26.91
N GLY A 248 -13.60 -23.43 26.18
CA GLY A 248 -14.01 -24.66 25.49
C GLY A 248 -13.64 -24.62 24.02
#